data_AF-A0A412WUW8-F1
#
_entry.id   AF-A0A412WUW8-F1
#
_cell.length_a   1.000
_cell.length_b   1.000
_cell.length_c   1.000
_cell.angle_alpha   90.00
_cell.angle_beta   90.00
_cell.angle_gamma   90.00
#
_symmetry.space_group_name_H-M   'P 1'
#
loop_
_entity.id
_entity.type
_entity.pdbx_description
1 polymer ?
#
loop_
_entity_poly.entity_id
_entity_poly.type
_entity_poly.pdbx_seq_one_letter_code
_entity_poly.pdbx_strand_id
1 'polypeptide(L)'
;MKMNVLILVAIFLLGSCTESPLEMEQEDEIFSDTRSGISPIDEALANLKTTRLGGPLLTYASLRCPPKYVIEFTSTFSIPERSMLYMGMGWVLYNPNNLQNGDLEQLAFHELFHIYKDGNDVNRVLNDEIEAYMAQYIFCLSVGRPEIFSTPNYKLTENIIKLVKCMDLDSGTITSDEFTSHYDKAMRAIKQCSLYQNKEGEAPWVEYPIRDISTLCNFLRSIK
;
A
#
# COMPACT_ATOMS: atom_id res chain seq x y z
N MET A 1 59.25 29.12 -19.03
CA MET A 1 58.58 30.06 -18.11
C MET A 1 57.20 29.50 -17.81
N LYS A 2 56.99 29.08 -16.55
CA LYS A 2 55.70 28.67 -16.01
C LYS A 2 54.81 29.92 -15.86
N MET A 3 53.51 29.80 -16.08
CA MET A 3 52.56 30.21 -15.04
C MET A 3 51.19 29.56 -15.25
N ASN A 4 50.77 28.82 -14.23
CA ASN A 4 49.44 28.28 -14.05
C ASN A 4 48.45 29.44 -13.87
N VAL A 5 47.29 29.37 -14.52
CA VAL A 5 46.15 30.22 -14.17
C VAL A 5 45.21 29.38 -13.32
N LEU A 6 45.27 29.61 -12.00
CA LEU A 6 44.25 29.21 -11.04
C LEU A 6 42.97 29.98 -11.37
N ILE A 7 41.85 29.29 -11.58
CA ILE A 7 40.53 29.90 -11.57
C ILE A 7 40.07 29.98 -10.11
N LEU A 8 40.04 31.20 -9.58
CA LEU A 8 39.48 31.53 -8.28
C LEU A 8 37.95 31.61 -8.44
N VAL A 9 37.22 30.69 -7.81
CA VAL A 9 35.75 30.78 -7.69
C VAL A 9 35.46 31.67 -6.48
N ALA A 10 35.07 32.91 -6.75
CA ALA A 10 34.56 33.82 -5.72
C ALA A 10 33.05 33.58 -5.54
N ILE A 11 32.68 32.96 -4.41
CA ILE A 11 31.29 32.90 -3.95
C ILE A 11 30.96 34.27 -3.34
N PHE A 12 30.18 35.08 -4.06
CA PHE A 12 29.54 36.26 -3.50
C PHE A 12 28.14 35.89 -3.00
N LEU A 13 28.00 35.82 -1.68
CA LEU A 13 26.72 35.85 -0.98
C LEU A 13 26.39 37.31 -0.67
N LEU A 14 25.47 37.90 -1.45
CA LEU A 14 24.70 39.07 -1.07
C LEU A 14 23.26 38.86 -1.54
N GLY A 15 22.34 38.85 -0.59
CA GLY A 15 20.93 38.51 -0.81
C GLY A 15 20.09 39.64 -1.37
N SER A 16 18.98 39.24 -1.99
CA SER A 16 17.74 40.01 -2.07
C SER A 16 16.60 39.07 -2.43
N CYS A 17 15.50 39.14 -1.67
CA CYS A 17 14.29 38.39 -1.89
C CYS A 17 13.74 38.57 -3.31
N THR A 18 13.65 37.48 -4.06
CA THR A 18 12.68 37.29 -5.14
C THR A 18 12.40 35.80 -5.20
N GLU A 19 11.19 35.40 -4.82
CA GLU A 19 10.63 34.09 -5.14
C GLU A 19 10.64 33.95 -6.66
N SER A 20 11.45 33.03 -7.19
CA SER A 20 11.26 32.53 -8.54
C SER A 20 10.31 31.34 -8.43
N PRO A 21 9.11 31.40 -9.03
CA PRO A 21 8.32 30.19 -9.19
C PRO A 21 9.11 29.29 -10.13
N LEU A 22 9.47 28.10 -9.66
CA LEU A 22 9.84 27.01 -10.55
C LEU A 22 8.59 26.73 -11.39
N GLU A 23 8.61 27.18 -12.64
CA GLU A 23 7.72 26.68 -13.68
C GLU A 23 7.98 25.18 -13.81
N MET A 24 7.15 24.41 -13.13
CA MET A 24 7.04 22.99 -13.31
C MET A 24 6.29 22.82 -14.63
N GLU A 25 7.00 22.36 -15.67
CA GLU A 25 6.36 21.97 -16.93
C GLU A 25 5.29 20.91 -16.61
N GLN A 26 4.04 21.31 -16.80
CA GLN A 26 2.86 20.49 -16.59
C GLN A 26 2.81 19.50 -17.76
N GLU A 27 3.39 18.30 -17.55
CA GLU A 27 3.23 17.21 -18.51
C GLU A 27 1.75 16.81 -18.53
N ASP A 28 1.11 17.14 -19.66
CA ASP A 28 -0.26 16.87 -20.10
C ASP A 28 -1.11 15.96 -19.20
N GLU A 29 -1.99 16.61 -18.42
CA GLU A 29 -3.22 16.00 -17.91
C GLU A 29 -4.08 15.56 -19.10
N ILE A 30 -3.99 14.28 -19.47
CA ILE A 30 -5.06 13.64 -20.22
C ILE A 30 -6.23 13.49 -19.25
N PHE A 31 -7.04 14.55 -19.17
CA PHE A 31 -8.39 14.51 -18.62
C PHE A 31 -9.16 13.38 -19.28
N SER A 32 -9.45 12.32 -18.52
CA SER A 32 -10.42 11.32 -18.95
C SER A 32 -11.81 11.93 -18.84
N ASP A 33 -12.50 12.00 -19.97
CA ASP A 33 -13.86 12.46 -20.14
C ASP A 33 -14.81 12.05 -18.99
N THR A 34 -15.59 13.05 -18.59
CA THR A 34 -16.83 12.96 -17.82
C THR A 34 -17.72 11.79 -18.27
N ARG A 35 -17.73 10.72 -17.47
CA ARG A 35 -18.90 9.85 -17.34
C ARG A 35 -19.64 10.23 -16.06
N SER A 36 -20.90 10.64 -16.19
CA SER A 36 -21.83 10.89 -15.08
C SER A 36 -22.27 9.60 -14.37
N GLY A 37 -21.33 8.70 -14.11
CA GLY A 37 -21.51 7.46 -13.35
C GLY A 37 -20.59 7.45 -12.15
N ILE A 38 -20.97 6.72 -11.12
CA ILE A 38 -20.10 6.40 -9.99
C ILE A 38 -18.86 5.69 -10.57
N SER A 39 -17.65 6.15 -10.24
CA SER A 39 -16.43 5.49 -10.70
C SER A 39 -16.39 4.06 -10.17
N PRO A 40 -15.84 3.07 -10.90
CA PRO A 40 -15.74 1.69 -10.39
C PRO A 40 -15.07 1.60 -9.01
N ILE A 41 -14.10 2.48 -8.73
CA ILE A 41 -13.48 2.55 -7.40
C ILE A 41 -14.43 3.12 -6.34
N ASP A 42 -15.25 4.11 -6.68
CA ASP A 42 -16.26 4.66 -5.76
C ASP A 42 -17.32 3.60 -5.41
N GLU A 43 -17.73 2.79 -6.38
CA GLU A 43 -18.64 1.67 -6.17
C GLU A 43 -17.98 0.60 -5.27
N ALA A 44 -16.73 0.24 -5.53
CA ALA A 44 -15.98 -0.70 -4.71
C ALA A 44 -15.83 -0.21 -3.25
N LEU A 45 -15.53 1.08 -3.05
CA LEU A 45 -15.44 1.69 -1.71
C LEU A 45 -16.80 1.74 -1.02
N ALA A 46 -17.88 2.02 -1.75
CA ALA A 46 -19.23 1.95 -1.23
C ALA A 46 -19.59 0.52 -0.79
N ASN A 47 -19.25 -0.49 -1.60
CA ASN A 47 -19.43 -1.90 -1.26
C ASN A 47 -18.62 -2.28 -0.01
N LEU A 48 -17.32 -1.96 0.01
CA LEU A 48 -16.42 -2.17 1.14
C LEU A 48 -17.00 -1.64 2.44
N LYS A 49 -17.54 -0.42 2.41
CA LYS A 49 -18.13 0.26 3.58
C LYS A 49 -19.30 -0.52 4.20
N THR A 50 -20.02 -1.31 3.42
CA THR A 50 -21.14 -2.13 3.92
C THR A 50 -20.71 -3.46 4.54
N THR A 51 -19.45 -3.86 4.36
CA THR A 51 -18.94 -5.14 4.88
C THR A 51 -18.53 -5.04 6.34
N ARG A 52 -18.55 -6.18 7.06
CA ARG A 52 -18.16 -6.28 8.47
C ARG A 52 -16.76 -5.73 8.75
N LEU A 53 -15.80 -5.99 7.87
CA LEU A 53 -14.40 -5.57 8.06
C LEU A 53 -14.09 -4.25 7.35
N GLY A 54 -14.61 -4.04 6.15
CA GLY A 54 -14.28 -2.87 5.33
C GLY A 54 -14.80 -1.55 5.90
N GLY A 55 -16.03 -1.51 6.45
CA GLY A 55 -16.58 -0.30 7.07
C GLY A 55 -15.76 0.22 8.25
N PRO A 56 -15.43 -0.63 9.24
CA PRO A 56 -14.53 -0.28 10.33
C PRO A 56 -13.13 0.11 9.84
N LEU A 57 -12.53 -0.65 8.91
CA LEU A 57 -11.19 -0.33 8.41
C LEU A 57 -11.14 1.05 7.73
N LEU A 58 -12.10 1.34 6.85
CA LEU A 58 -12.19 2.64 6.19
C LEU A 58 -12.33 3.77 7.21
N THR A 59 -13.10 3.56 8.27
CA THR A 59 -13.28 4.53 9.36
C THR A 59 -11.97 4.75 10.11
N TYR A 60 -11.29 3.68 10.50
CA TYR A 60 -10.03 3.78 11.22
C TYR A 60 -8.91 4.36 10.36
N ALA A 61 -8.78 3.96 9.11
CA ALA A 61 -7.85 4.54 8.15
C ALA A 61 -8.08 6.06 8.02
N SER A 62 -9.33 6.49 7.87
CA SER A 62 -9.67 7.92 7.77
C SER A 62 -9.26 8.71 9.02
N LEU A 63 -9.33 8.10 10.22
CA LEU A 63 -8.90 8.74 11.47
C LEU A 63 -7.37 8.86 11.59
N ARG A 64 -6.61 8.12 10.77
CA ARG A 64 -5.15 8.16 10.74
C ARG A 64 -4.62 9.20 9.75
N CYS A 65 -5.47 9.67 8.84
CA CYS A 65 -5.19 10.81 7.96
C CYS A 65 -5.28 12.15 8.74
N PRO A 66 -4.44 13.16 8.43
CA PRO A 66 -4.54 14.48 9.03
C PRO A 66 -5.87 15.12 8.64
N PRO A 67 -6.40 16.05 9.46
CA PRO A 67 -7.75 16.61 9.28
C PRO A 67 -8.05 17.27 7.92
N LYS A 68 -7.03 17.53 7.11
CA LYS A 68 -7.16 18.16 5.78
C LYS A 68 -7.10 17.17 4.62
N TYR A 69 -6.73 15.93 4.87
CA TYR A 69 -6.58 14.91 3.83
C TYR A 69 -7.76 13.96 3.86
N VAL A 70 -8.23 13.61 2.68
CA VAL A 70 -9.21 12.55 2.46
C VAL A 70 -8.50 11.40 1.77
N ILE A 71 -8.96 10.18 2.01
CA ILE A 71 -8.43 9.03 1.28
C ILE A 71 -8.92 9.13 -0.17
N GLU A 72 -7.99 9.19 -1.11
CA GLU A 72 -8.27 9.36 -2.53
C GLU A 72 -7.61 8.24 -3.34
N PHE A 73 -8.34 7.73 -4.32
CA PHE A 73 -7.87 6.71 -5.23
C PHE A 73 -7.78 7.27 -6.65
N THR A 74 -6.58 7.29 -7.22
CA THR A 74 -6.33 7.83 -8.55
C THR A 74 -5.86 6.70 -9.48
N SER A 75 -6.48 6.61 -10.66
CA SER A 75 -6.06 5.63 -11.66
C SER A 75 -4.75 6.04 -12.32
N THR A 76 -3.84 5.09 -12.52
CA THR A 76 -2.59 5.28 -13.27
C THR A 76 -2.19 4.01 -14.02
N PHE A 77 -1.43 4.15 -15.10
CA PHE A 77 -0.83 3.03 -15.83
C PHE A 77 0.66 2.83 -15.48
N SER A 78 1.21 3.60 -14.54
CA SER A 78 2.62 3.58 -14.15
C SER A 78 2.99 2.51 -13.12
N ILE A 79 2.00 1.79 -12.57
CA ILE A 79 2.19 0.65 -11.67
C ILE A 79 1.76 -0.64 -12.36
N PRO A 80 2.19 -1.83 -11.92
CA PRO A 80 1.79 -3.10 -12.53
C PRO A 80 0.26 -3.25 -12.64
N GLU A 81 -0.19 -3.96 -13.67
CA GLU A 81 -1.61 -4.26 -13.83
C GLU A 81 -2.16 -4.98 -12.60
N ARG A 82 -3.47 -4.80 -12.32
CA ARG A 82 -4.14 -5.45 -11.20
C ARG A 82 -3.45 -5.20 -9.84
N SER A 83 -2.95 -3.97 -9.62
CA SER A 83 -2.32 -3.56 -8.37
C SER A 83 -2.80 -2.20 -7.88
N MET A 84 -2.61 -1.96 -6.59
CA MET A 84 -2.72 -0.65 -5.95
C MET A 84 -1.43 -0.34 -5.20
N LEU A 85 -1.21 0.93 -4.89
CA LEU A 85 -0.05 1.39 -4.15
C LEU A 85 -0.41 2.62 -3.31
N TYR A 86 -0.27 2.50 -1.99
CA TYR A 86 -0.34 3.64 -1.10
C TYR A 86 0.89 4.55 -1.24
N MET A 87 0.64 5.84 -1.49
CA MET A 87 1.65 6.87 -1.75
C MET A 87 1.86 7.81 -0.56
N GLY A 88 1.18 7.58 0.56
CA GLY A 88 1.24 8.46 1.72
C GLY A 88 0.12 9.50 1.71
N MET A 89 -0.10 10.14 2.86
CA MET A 89 -1.07 11.23 3.03
C MET A 89 -2.50 10.90 2.54
N GLY A 90 -2.92 9.63 2.62
CA GLY A 90 -4.22 9.17 2.14
C GLY A 90 -4.34 8.97 0.63
N TRP A 91 -3.27 9.16 -0.15
CA TRP A 91 -3.31 8.99 -1.59
C TRP A 91 -2.96 7.56 -2.03
N VAL A 92 -3.83 6.93 -2.81
CA VAL A 92 -3.66 5.58 -3.34
C VAL A 92 -3.70 5.61 -4.87
N LEU A 93 -2.70 5.01 -5.50
CA LEU A 93 -2.70 4.78 -6.94
C LEU A 93 -3.28 3.39 -7.25
N TYR A 94 -4.03 3.26 -8.34
CA TYR A 94 -4.47 1.96 -8.82
C TYR A 94 -4.36 1.83 -10.33
N ASN A 95 -4.05 0.62 -10.82
CA ASN A 95 -4.06 0.34 -12.26
C ASN A 95 -5.40 -0.26 -12.68
N PRO A 96 -6.18 0.41 -13.56
CA PRO A 96 -7.49 -0.07 -13.98
C PRO A 96 -7.44 -1.24 -14.99
N ASN A 97 -6.26 -1.59 -15.52
CA ASN A 97 -6.12 -2.66 -16.50
C ASN A 97 -6.19 -4.05 -15.86
N ASN A 98 -6.85 -4.97 -16.56
CA ASN A 98 -6.96 -6.39 -16.21
C ASN A 98 -7.53 -6.68 -14.81
N LEU A 99 -8.33 -5.75 -14.28
CA LEU A 99 -9.09 -5.96 -13.06
C LEU A 99 -10.19 -7.00 -13.29
N GLN A 100 -10.30 -7.92 -12.34
CA GLN A 100 -11.36 -8.92 -12.23
C GLN A 100 -12.41 -8.45 -11.21
N ASN A 101 -13.60 -9.04 -11.28
CA ASN A 101 -14.67 -8.73 -10.34
C ASN A 101 -14.22 -9.03 -8.88
N GLY A 102 -14.24 -8.01 -8.02
CA GLY A 102 -13.81 -8.10 -6.62
C GLY A 102 -12.36 -7.66 -6.38
N ASP A 103 -11.57 -7.41 -7.43
CA ASP A 103 -10.18 -6.96 -7.27
C ASP A 103 -10.11 -5.57 -6.63
N LEU A 104 -11.00 -4.65 -7.01
CA LEU A 104 -10.98 -3.29 -6.47
C LEU A 104 -11.22 -3.31 -4.96
N GLU A 105 -12.21 -4.05 -4.47
CA GLU A 105 -12.51 -4.14 -3.04
C GLU A 105 -11.35 -4.76 -2.25
N GLN A 106 -10.80 -5.88 -2.72
CA GLN A 106 -9.73 -6.55 -1.96
C GLN A 106 -8.40 -5.79 -2.02
N LEU A 107 -8.06 -5.16 -3.17
CA LEU A 107 -6.87 -4.32 -3.27
C LEU A 107 -7.03 -3.02 -2.47
N ALA A 108 -8.20 -2.38 -2.51
CA ALA A 108 -8.45 -1.20 -1.69
C ALA A 108 -8.40 -1.55 -0.19
N PHE A 109 -8.88 -2.74 0.21
CA PHE A 109 -8.74 -3.20 1.60
C PHE A 109 -7.27 -3.32 2.03
N HIS A 110 -6.39 -3.82 1.15
CA HIS A 110 -4.94 -3.90 1.40
C HIS A 110 -4.35 -2.50 1.66
N GLU A 111 -4.60 -1.54 0.78
CA GLU A 111 -4.05 -0.19 0.93
C GLU A 111 -4.67 0.57 2.12
N LEU A 112 -5.95 0.38 2.39
CA LEU A 112 -6.60 0.93 3.59
C LEU A 112 -5.97 0.38 4.87
N PHE A 113 -5.48 -0.86 4.84
CA PHE A 113 -4.78 -1.47 5.97
C PHE A 113 -3.43 -0.80 6.22
N HIS A 114 -2.68 -0.48 5.16
CA HIS A 114 -1.46 0.34 5.26
C HIS A 114 -1.75 1.72 5.85
N ILE A 115 -2.80 2.42 5.38
CA ILE A 115 -3.20 3.71 5.94
C ILE A 115 -3.57 3.59 7.43
N TYR A 116 -4.31 2.53 7.80
CA TYR A 116 -4.64 2.26 9.20
C TYR A 116 -3.38 2.09 10.06
N LYS A 117 -2.41 1.33 9.57
CA LYS A 117 -1.16 1.04 10.26
C LYS A 117 -0.26 2.28 10.36
N ASP A 118 0.11 2.84 9.22
CA ASP A 118 1.20 3.80 9.08
C ASP A 118 0.72 5.26 9.06
N GLY A 119 -0.59 5.49 8.98
CA GLY A 119 -1.13 6.83 8.83
C GLY A 119 -0.62 7.45 7.53
N ASN A 120 0.17 8.52 7.60
CA ASN A 120 0.65 9.23 6.41
C ASN A 120 1.95 8.71 5.82
N ASP A 121 2.67 7.90 6.57
CA ASP A 121 4.01 7.50 6.21
C ASP A 121 3.96 6.35 5.20
N VAL A 122 4.79 6.44 4.16
CA VAL A 122 5.01 5.33 3.23
C VAL A 122 6.18 4.51 3.77
N ASN A 123 5.85 3.45 4.49
CA ASN A 123 6.84 2.55 5.05
C ASN A 123 7.13 1.42 4.06
N ARG A 124 8.34 1.41 3.50
CA ARG A 124 8.82 0.32 2.63
C ARG A 124 9.29 -0.86 3.48
N VAL A 125 8.36 -1.52 4.16
CA VAL A 125 8.64 -2.62 5.09
C VAL A 125 7.97 -3.89 4.60
N LEU A 126 8.76 -4.93 4.30
CA LEU A 126 8.25 -6.19 3.75
C LEU A 126 7.34 -6.93 4.74
N ASN A 127 7.59 -6.79 6.04
CA ASN A 127 6.77 -7.37 7.08
C ASN A 127 5.33 -6.80 7.05
N ASP A 128 5.20 -5.52 6.72
CA ASP A 128 3.94 -4.79 6.69
C ASP A 128 3.11 -5.22 5.48
N GLU A 129 3.77 -5.45 4.33
CA GLU A 129 3.12 -6.05 3.16
C GLU A 129 2.59 -7.46 3.43
N ILE A 130 3.34 -8.31 4.16
CA ILE A 130 2.85 -9.64 4.56
C ILE A 130 1.60 -9.50 5.44
N GLU A 131 1.63 -8.61 6.42
CA GLU A 131 0.49 -8.36 7.31
C GLU A 131 -0.73 -7.83 6.54
N ALA A 132 -0.53 -6.88 5.61
CA ALA A 132 -1.57 -6.35 4.74
C ALA A 132 -2.16 -7.43 3.82
N TYR A 133 -1.33 -8.31 3.24
CA TYR A 133 -1.83 -9.44 2.46
C TYR A 133 -2.63 -10.45 3.30
N MET A 134 -2.23 -10.67 4.56
CA MET A 134 -3.05 -11.47 5.49
C MET A 134 -4.40 -10.80 5.74
N ALA A 135 -4.42 -9.48 5.95
CA ALA A 135 -5.64 -8.70 6.13
C ALA A 135 -6.55 -8.80 4.88
N GLN A 136 -5.97 -8.65 3.68
CA GLN A 136 -6.65 -8.80 2.39
C GLN A 136 -7.28 -10.20 2.24
N TYR A 137 -6.56 -11.27 2.56
CA TYR A 137 -7.15 -12.62 2.48
C TYR A 137 -8.28 -12.84 3.50
N ILE A 138 -8.12 -12.33 4.73
CA ILE A 138 -9.17 -12.39 5.76
C ILE A 138 -10.42 -11.61 5.30
N PHE A 139 -10.24 -10.46 4.63
CA PHE A 139 -11.36 -9.75 4.02
C PHE A 139 -12.08 -10.61 2.98
N CYS A 140 -11.34 -11.23 2.04
CA CYS A 140 -11.93 -12.14 1.04
C CYS A 140 -12.70 -13.30 1.67
N LEU A 141 -12.19 -13.88 2.77
CA LEU A 141 -12.92 -14.89 3.54
C LEU A 141 -14.21 -14.33 4.14
N SER A 142 -14.17 -13.13 4.72
CA SER A 142 -15.31 -12.51 5.40
C SER A 142 -16.49 -12.20 4.47
N VAL A 143 -16.22 -11.96 3.19
CA VAL A 143 -17.24 -11.71 2.16
C VAL A 143 -17.61 -12.98 1.37
N GLY A 144 -17.08 -14.14 1.77
CA GLY A 144 -17.39 -15.43 1.16
C GLY A 144 -16.81 -15.65 -0.24
N ARG A 145 -15.72 -14.94 -0.58
CA ARG A 145 -15.07 -14.99 -1.90
C ARG A 145 -13.56 -15.25 -1.81
N PRO A 146 -13.09 -16.31 -1.13
CA PRO A 146 -11.65 -16.58 -0.98
C PRO A 146 -10.89 -16.78 -2.30
N GLU A 147 -11.59 -17.15 -3.38
CA GLU A 147 -11.03 -17.45 -4.71
C GLU A 147 -10.52 -16.22 -5.46
N ILE A 148 -10.98 -15.01 -5.11
CA ILE A 148 -10.51 -13.76 -5.73
C ILE A 148 -9.17 -13.31 -5.18
N PHE A 149 -8.79 -13.81 -4.00
CA PHE A 149 -7.54 -13.44 -3.35
C PHE A 149 -6.35 -13.84 -4.23
N SER A 150 -5.53 -12.85 -4.54
CA SER A 150 -4.30 -13.06 -5.27
C SER A 150 -3.23 -12.07 -4.82
N THR A 151 -1.98 -12.52 -4.96
CA THR A 151 -0.79 -11.69 -4.78
C THR A 151 0.05 -11.79 -6.06
N PRO A 152 1.06 -10.92 -6.26
CA PRO A 152 1.93 -10.96 -7.43
C PRO A 152 2.72 -12.26 -7.60
N ASN A 153 2.73 -13.15 -6.60
CA ASN A 153 3.50 -14.39 -6.62
C ASN A 153 2.70 -15.56 -6.01
N TYR A 154 2.57 -16.65 -6.75
CA TYR A 154 1.77 -17.82 -6.30
C TYR A 154 2.27 -18.40 -4.96
N LYS A 155 3.59 -18.44 -4.71
CA LYS A 155 4.15 -18.92 -3.45
C LYS A 155 3.84 -17.98 -2.30
N LEU A 156 3.78 -16.68 -2.57
CA LEU A 156 3.34 -15.70 -1.58
C LEU A 156 1.88 -15.97 -1.24
N THR A 157 1.00 -16.04 -2.23
CA THR A 157 -0.42 -16.37 -2.06
C THR A 157 -0.61 -17.63 -1.20
N GLU A 158 0.06 -18.72 -1.52
CA GLU A 158 -0.03 -19.97 -0.76
C GLU A 158 0.37 -19.82 0.71
N ASN A 159 1.43 -19.07 1.00
CA ASN A 159 1.91 -18.91 2.37
C ASN A 159 1.07 -17.91 3.17
N ILE A 160 0.50 -16.88 2.54
CA ILE A 160 -0.48 -16.00 3.18
C ILE A 160 -1.71 -16.80 3.62
N ILE A 161 -2.24 -17.68 2.76
CA ILE A 161 -3.36 -18.55 3.11
C ILE A 161 -3.01 -19.44 4.31
N LYS A 162 -1.80 -20.01 4.34
CA LYS A 162 -1.36 -20.87 5.45
C LYS A 162 -1.12 -20.08 6.75
N LEU A 163 -0.62 -18.85 6.66
CA LEU A 163 -0.48 -17.94 7.80
C LEU A 163 -1.82 -17.65 8.45
N VAL A 164 -2.83 -17.30 7.65
CA VAL A 164 -4.19 -17.03 8.14
C VAL A 164 -4.82 -18.28 8.76
N LYS A 165 -4.54 -19.48 8.23
CA LYS A 165 -4.97 -20.76 8.86
C LYS A 165 -4.30 -21.06 10.20
N CYS A 166 -3.17 -20.42 10.50
CA CYS A 166 -2.49 -20.52 11.79
C CYS A 166 -3.06 -19.55 12.83
N MET A 167 -4.17 -18.87 12.55
CA MET A 167 -4.79 -17.90 13.44
C MET A 167 -6.21 -18.33 13.80
N ASP A 168 -6.60 -18.07 15.05
CA ASP A 168 -8.00 -17.93 15.41
C ASP A 168 -8.44 -16.49 15.09
N LEU A 169 -9.25 -16.36 14.05
CA LEU A 169 -9.73 -15.06 13.56
C LEU A 169 -10.71 -14.39 14.51
N ASP A 170 -11.37 -15.16 15.38
CA ASP A 170 -12.24 -14.57 16.40
C ASP A 170 -11.38 -13.93 17.48
N SER A 171 -10.42 -14.62 18.09
CA SER A 171 -9.57 -14.01 19.13
C SER A 171 -8.44 -13.12 18.60
N GLY A 172 -8.14 -13.21 17.31
CA GLY A 172 -6.96 -12.58 16.71
C GLY A 172 -5.67 -13.14 17.32
N THR A 173 -5.62 -14.44 17.63
CA THR A 173 -4.45 -15.10 18.23
C THR A 173 -3.84 -16.11 17.27
N ILE A 174 -2.51 -16.28 17.33
CA ILE A 174 -1.81 -17.33 16.61
C ILE A 174 -2.00 -18.64 17.37
N THR A 175 -2.46 -19.67 16.67
CA THR A 175 -2.84 -20.97 17.24
C THR A 175 -1.96 -22.13 16.79
N SER A 176 -1.03 -21.89 15.86
CA SER A 176 -0.15 -22.93 15.31
C SER A 176 1.32 -22.51 15.29
N ASP A 177 2.16 -23.44 15.72
CA ASP A 177 3.62 -23.41 15.71
C ASP A 177 4.19 -23.25 14.29
N GLU A 178 3.41 -23.65 13.26
CA GLU A 178 3.79 -23.56 11.85
C GLU A 178 3.80 -22.11 11.33
N PHE A 179 3.21 -21.16 12.06
CA PHE A 179 3.12 -19.75 11.68
C PHE A 179 4.48 -19.19 11.26
N THR A 180 5.51 -19.41 12.09
CA THR A 180 6.88 -18.94 11.84
C THR A 180 7.45 -19.48 10.53
N SER A 181 7.23 -20.77 10.25
CA SER A 181 7.70 -21.43 9.03
C SER A 181 7.02 -20.89 7.77
N HIS A 182 5.72 -20.61 7.85
CA HIS A 182 4.97 -20.01 6.75
C HIS A 182 5.34 -18.55 6.54
N TYR A 183 5.60 -17.80 7.61
CA TYR A 183 6.04 -16.41 7.52
C TYR A 183 7.37 -16.30 6.79
N ASP A 184 8.35 -17.15 7.15
CA ASP A 184 9.67 -17.16 6.50
C ASP A 184 9.61 -17.57 5.03
N LYS A 185 8.61 -18.36 4.64
CA LYS A 185 8.36 -18.71 3.25
C LYS A 185 7.69 -17.55 2.50
N ALA A 186 6.72 -16.87 3.12
CA ALA A 186 6.10 -15.66 2.57
C ALA A 186 7.15 -14.56 2.37
N MET A 187 8.01 -14.32 3.36
CA MET A 187 9.09 -13.34 3.30
C MET A 187 10.11 -13.63 2.19
N ARG A 188 10.44 -14.90 1.95
CA ARG A 188 11.27 -15.27 0.80
C ARG A 188 10.56 -15.07 -0.53
N ALA A 189 9.26 -15.32 -0.60
CA ALA A 189 8.47 -15.16 -1.82
C ALA A 189 8.26 -13.68 -2.18
N ILE A 190 7.95 -12.83 -1.20
CA ILE A 190 7.68 -11.40 -1.44
C ILE A 190 8.91 -10.66 -1.99
N LYS A 191 10.11 -11.01 -1.52
CA LYS A 191 11.40 -10.49 -2.04
C LYS A 191 11.68 -10.83 -3.50
N GLN A 192 10.96 -11.82 -4.06
CA GLN A 192 11.09 -12.20 -5.47
C GLN A 192 10.12 -11.43 -6.37
N CYS A 193 9.15 -10.70 -5.81
CA CYS A 193 8.22 -9.90 -6.57
C CYS A 193 8.88 -8.60 -7.04
N SER A 194 8.70 -8.23 -8.30
CA SER A 194 9.27 -7.00 -8.88
C SER A 194 8.80 -5.71 -8.18
N LEU A 195 7.60 -5.72 -7.58
CA LEU A 195 7.08 -4.58 -6.80
C LEU A 195 7.94 -4.29 -5.55
N TYR A 196 8.53 -5.32 -4.95
CA TYR A 196 9.20 -5.25 -3.66
C TYR A 196 10.73 -5.37 -3.79
N GLN A 197 11.25 -5.05 -4.96
CA GLN A 197 12.69 -5.01 -5.22
C GLN A 197 13.22 -3.59 -5.02
N ASN A 198 14.43 -3.50 -4.48
CA ASN A 198 15.15 -2.23 -4.36
C ASN A 198 15.52 -1.74 -5.76
N LYS A 199 15.09 -0.52 -6.07
CA LYS A 199 15.43 0.17 -7.32
C LYS A 199 16.39 1.31 -7.01
N GLU A 200 17.27 1.59 -7.97
CA GLU A 200 18.19 2.71 -7.87
C GLU A 200 17.42 4.03 -7.77
N GLY A 201 17.81 4.90 -6.85
CA GLY A 201 17.14 6.18 -6.61
C GLY A 201 15.90 6.12 -5.70
N GLU A 202 15.48 4.93 -5.26
CA GLU A 202 14.36 4.78 -4.32
C GLU A 202 14.83 4.35 -2.92
N ALA A 203 14.05 4.70 -1.90
CA ALA A 203 14.28 4.16 -0.55
C ALA A 203 14.17 2.62 -0.57
N PRO A 204 15.08 1.90 0.11
CA PRO A 204 15.09 0.46 0.07
C PRO A 204 13.94 -0.13 0.87
N TRP A 205 13.47 -1.29 0.43
CA TRP A 205 12.64 -2.19 1.21
C TRP A 205 13.44 -2.76 2.38
N VAL A 206 12.86 -2.69 3.56
CA VAL A 206 13.43 -3.16 4.82
C VAL A 206 12.68 -4.40 5.29
N GLU A 207 13.43 -5.37 5.82
CA GLU A 207 12.89 -6.49 6.58
C GLU A 207 13.26 -6.31 8.04
N TYR A 208 12.29 -6.43 8.93
CA TYR A 208 12.52 -6.53 10.36
C TYR A 208 12.64 -7.99 10.80
N PRO A 209 13.48 -8.29 11.79
CA PRO A 209 13.67 -9.65 12.29
C PRO A 209 12.43 -10.20 13.04
N ILE A 210 11.48 -9.33 13.37
CA ILE A 210 10.27 -9.65 14.12
C ILE A 210 9.13 -9.90 13.14
N ARG A 211 8.43 -11.02 13.32
CA ARG A 211 7.26 -11.43 12.54
C ARG A 211 6.00 -10.83 13.14
N ASP A 212 5.99 -9.51 13.21
CA ASP A 212 4.92 -8.76 13.87
C ASP A 212 3.68 -8.73 12.98
N ILE A 213 2.55 -9.16 13.54
CA ILE A 213 1.21 -9.04 12.96
C ILE A 213 0.22 -8.41 13.97
N SER A 214 0.75 -7.66 14.93
CA SER A 214 -0.02 -7.10 16.04
C SER A 214 -1.09 -6.12 15.57
N THR A 215 -0.86 -5.37 14.49
CA THR A 215 -1.83 -4.42 13.92
C THR A 215 -3.07 -5.17 13.44
N LEU A 216 -2.88 -6.27 12.71
CA LEU A 216 -3.96 -7.13 12.23
C LEU A 216 -4.69 -7.78 13.40
N CYS A 217 -3.96 -8.35 14.35
CA CYS A 217 -4.55 -8.94 15.55
C CYS A 217 -5.40 -7.93 16.34
N ASN A 218 -4.91 -6.69 16.49
CA ASN A 218 -5.63 -5.63 17.21
C ASN A 218 -6.86 -5.15 16.44
N PHE A 219 -6.76 -5.01 15.12
CA PHE A 219 -7.89 -4.70 14.25
C PHE A 219 -9.00 -5.75 14.37
N LEU A 220 -8.67 -7.04 14.28
CA LEU A 220 -9.68 -8.10 14.40
C LEU A 220 -10.40 -8.09 15.76
N ARG A 221 -9.68 -7.77 16.85
CA ARG A 221 -10.25 -7.66 18.19
C ARG A 221 -11.15 -6.44 18.36
N SER A 222 -10.95 -5.37 17.59
CA SER A 222 -11.72 -4.12 17.72
C SER A 222 -13.05 -4.13 16.98
N ILE A 223 -13.30 -5.10 16.11
CA ILE A 223 -14.52 -5.20 15.25
C ILE A 223 -15.57 -6.14 15.88
N LYS A 224 -15.43 -6.47 17.16
CA LYS A 224 -16.37 -7.30 17.91
C LYS A 224 -17.51 -6.50 18.51
#